data_AF-A0A9E5ZMX8-F1
#
_entry.id   AF-A0A9E5ZMX8-F1
#
_cell.length_a   1.000
_cell.length_b   1.000
_cell.length_c   1.000
_cell.angle_alpha   90.00
_cell.angle_beta   90.00
_cell.angle_gamma   90.00
#
_symmetry.space_group_name_H-M   'P 1'
#
loop_
_entity.id
_entity.type
_entity.pdbx_description
1 polymer ?
#
loop_
_entity_poly.entity_id
_entity_poly.type
_entity_poly.pdbx_seq_one_letter_code
_entity_poly.pdbx_strand_id
1 'polypeptide(L)'
;ASSLAIAPFFIVFVYYRNFDTVIFFHGLFLSLIISMREITKDLENIKGDLTLNYKTIPVTYGVKITKLILTALIVFTLITAVVLATNFELGKMNYYFYFTAMVLLFYTVKLRIASKKADYVLLHNVLKFVIVVGAFSIVLIKPNLILNKLQVLLTLF
;
A
#
# COMPACT_ATOMS: atom_id res chain seq x y z
N ALA A 1 -0.11 -13.56 -7.90
CA ALA A 1 0.17 -12.25 -8.53
C ALA A 1 0.94 -11.34 -7.58
N SER A 2 0.40 -11.00 -6.40
CA SER A 2 1.12 -10.24 -5.35
C SER A 2 2.56 -10.70 -5.06
N SER A 3 2.83 -12.00 -4.89
CA SER A 3 4.21 -12.50 -4.64
C SER A 3 5.20 -12.18 -5.77
N LEU A 4 4.72 -12.08 -7.01
CA LEU A 4 5.56 -11.78 -8.18
C LEU A 4 5.88 -10.29 -8.29
N ALA A 5 4.99 -9.42 -7.78
CA ALA A 5 5.22 -7.97 -7.73
C ALA A 5 6.26 -7.57 -6.69
N ILE A 6 6.47 -8.40 -5.65
CA ILE A 6 7.43 -8.15 -4.57
C ILE A 6 8.83 -8.70 -4.92
N ALA A 7 8.90 -9.67 -5.84
CA ALA A 7 10.14 -10.35 -6.21
C ALA A 7 11.28 -9.40 -6.66
N PRO A 8 11.05 -8.36 -7.51
CA PRO A 8 12.10 -7.43 -7.88
C PRO A 8 12.66 -6.65 -6.67
N PHE A 9 11.79 -6.27 -5.73
CA PHE A 9 12.17 -5.55 -4.53
C PHE A 9 13.05 -6.41 -3.61
N PHE A 10 12.68 -7.70 -3.47
CA PHE A 10 13.45 -8.67 -2.70
C PHE A 10 14.79 -9.00 -3.36
N ILE A 11 14.84 -9.12 -4.70
CA ILE A 11 16.07 -9.40 -5.47
C ILE A 11 17.08 -8.26 -5.30
N VAL A 12 16.65 -7.00 -5.38
CA VAL A 12 17.53 -5.84 -5.15
C VAL A 12 18.08 -5.86 -3.73
N PHE A 13 17.26 -6.23 -2.74
CA PHE A 13 17.67 -6.31 -1.33
C PHE A 13 18.76 -7.36 -1.08
N VAL A 14 18.59 -8.56 -1.64
CA VAL A 14 19.62 -9.63 -1.58
C VAL A 14 20.89 -9.22 -2.33
N TYR A 15 20.74 -8.57 -3.49
CA TYR A 15 21.85 -8.16 -4.36
C TYR A 15 22.79 -7.14 -3.68
N TYR A 16 22.25 -6.13 -2.98
CA TYR A 16 23.06 -5.09 -2.35
C TYR A 16 23.59 -5.46 -0.95
N ARG A 17 23.25 -6.65 -0.40
CA ARG A 17 23.60 -7.09 0.97
C ARG A 17 23.29 -6.05 2.07
N ASN A 18 22.43 -5.09 1.78
CA ASN A 18 22.02 -4.04 2.71
C ASN A 18 20.75 -4.49 3.41
N PHE A 19 20.90 -5.25 4.50
CA PHE A 19 19.81 -5.60 5.41
C PHE A 19 19.37 -4.39 6.24
N ASP A 20 19.13 -3.27 5.58
CA ASP A 20 18.62 -2.09 6.26
C ASP A 20 17.17 -2.36 6.60
N THR A 21 16.92 -2.50 7.90
CA THR A 21 15.63 -2.92 8.43
C THR A 21 14.53 -1.95 8.00
N VAL A 22 14.87 -0.67 7.79
CA VAL A 22 13.99 0.37 7.25
C VAL A 22 13.37 -0.05 5.92
N ILE A 23 14.18 -0.53 4.97
CA ILE A 23 13.76 -0.87 3.61
C ILE A 23 12.84 -2.09 3.64
N PHE A 24 13.13 -3.06 4.50
CA PHE A 24 12.26 -4.23 4.68
C PHE A 24 10.86 -3.83 5.15
N PHE A 25 10.75 -2.98 6.18
CA PHE A 25 9.44 -2.52 6.66
C PHE A 25 8.68 -1.70 5.61
N HIS A 26 9.37 -0.88 4.80
CA HIS A 26 8.75 -0.19 3.66
C HIS A 26 8.21 -1.16 2.60
N GLY A 27 9.00 -2.18 2.25
CA GLY A 27 8.60 -3.22 1.31
C GLY A 27 7.39 -4.02 1.82
N LEU A 28 7.41 -4.40 3.10
CA LEU A 28 6.28 -5.07 3.76
C LEU A 28 5.02 -4.19 3.74
N PHE A 29 5.15 -2.91 4.10
CA PHE A 29 4.05 -1.96 4.08
C PHE A 29 3.42 -1.83 2.68
N LEU A 30 4.26 -1.62 1.66
CA LEU A 30 3.80 -1.49 0.27
C LEU A 30 3.16 -2.80 -0.23
N SER A 31 3.75 -3.95 0.11
CA SER A 31 3.20 -5.27 -0.20
C SER A 31 1.78 -5.43 0.35
N LEU A 32 1.55 -5.08 1.62
CA LEU A 32 0.24 -5.21 2.24
C LEU A 32 -0.81 -4.32 1.56
N ILE A 33 -0.46 -3.06 1.26
CA ILE A 33 -1.35 -2.14 0.52
C ILE A 33 -1.70 -2.70 -0.88
N ILE A 34 -0.70 -3.22 -1.60
CA ILE A 34 -0.92 -3.82 -2.93
C ILE A 34 -1.81 -5.05 -2.85
N SER A 35 -1.59 -5.93 -1.87
CA SER A 35 -2.44 -7.11 -1.68
C SER A 35 -3.88 -6.72 -1.35
N MET A 36 -4.10 -5.72 -0.49
CA MET A 36 -5.45 -5.19 -0.26
C MET A 36 -6.08 -4.65 -1.54
N ARG A 37 -5.30 -3.95 -2.39
CA ARG A 37 -5.78 -3.40 -3.66
C ARG A 37 -6.23 -4.51 -4.62
N GLU A 38 -5.46 -5.58 -4.75
CA GLU A 38 -5.82 -6.75 -5.58
C GLU A 38 -7.12 -7.40 -5.08
N ILE A 39 -7.24 -7.66 -3.79
CA ILE A 39 -8.44 -8.28 -3.21
C ILE A 39 -9.67 -7.37 -3.35
N THR A 40 -9.50 -6.05 -3.23
CA THR A 40 -10.60 -5.08 -3.44
C THR A 40 -11.06 -5.06 -4.89
N LYS A 41 -10.13 -5.16 -5.85
CA LYS A 41 -10.44 -5.28 -7.28
C LYS A 41 -11.22 -6.57 -7.57
N ASP A 42 -10.90 -7.68 -6.90
CA ASP A 42 -11.66 -8.91 -7.05
C ASP A 42 -13.09 -8.75 -6.50
N LEU A 43 -13.28 -8.02 -5.39
CA LEU A 43 -14.62 -7.68 -4.88
C LEU A 43 -15.40 -6.78 -5.86
N GLU A 44 -14.72 -5.84 -6.51
CA GLU A 44 -15.30 -4.99 -7.56
C GLU A 44 -15.80 -5.82 -8.76
N ASN A 45 -15.08 -6.89 -9.11
CA ASN A 45 -15.32 -7.70 -10.31
C ASN A 45 -16.02 -9.04 -10.05
N ILE A 46 -16.52 -9.27 -8.83
CA ILE A 46 -17.09 -10.55 -8.39
C ILE A 46 -18.12 -11.16 -9.37
N LYS A 47 -19.01 -10.34 -9.97
CA LYS A 47 -20.00 -10.83 -10.93
C LYS A 47 -19.35 -11.34 -12.23
N GLY A 48 -18.34 -10.64 -12.73
CA GLY A 48 -17.61 -11.04 -13.93
C GLY A 48 -16.79 -12.30 -13.67
N ASP A 49 -16.10 -12.34 -12.54
CA ASP A 49 -15.30 -13.50 -12.13
C ASP A 49 -16.17 -14.75 -11.95
N LEU A 50 -17.38 -14.61 -11.39
CA LEU A 50 -18.37 -15.69 -11.31
C LEU A 50 -18.78 -16.21 -12.69
N THR A 51 -19.09 -15.32 -13.64
CA THR A 51 -19.51 -15.73 -15.00
C THR A 51 -18.39 -16.38 -15.80
N LEU A 52 -17.14 -15.99 -15.54
CA LEU A 52 -15.95 -16.52 -16.20
C LEU A 52 -15.33 -17.73 -15.44
N ASN A 53 -15.96 -18.18 -14.36
CA ASN A 53 -15.47 -19.25 -13.48
C ASN A 53 -14.04 -19.01 -12.94
N TYR A 54 -13.67 -17.75 -12.70
CA TYR A 54 -12.42 -17.41 -12.05
C TYR A 54 -12.51 -17.65 -10.54
N LYS A 55 -11.53 -18.38 -10.01
CA LYS A 55 -11.43 -18.72 -8.59
C LYS A 55 -10.70 -17.63 -7.81
N THR A 56 -11.31 -16.46 -7.68
CA THR A 56 -10.81 -15.38 -6.81
C THR A 56 -11.31 -15.55 -5.37
N ILE A 57 -10.63 -14.94 -4.39
CA ILE A 57 -10.99 -15.04 -2.96
C ILE A 57 -12.48 -14.74 -2.69
N PRO A 58 -13.07 -13.62 -3.20
CA PRO A 58 -14.48 -13.35 -2.98
C PRO A 58 -15.43 -14.33 -3.67
N VAL A 59 -15.01 -14.98 -4.76
CA VAL A 59 -15.81 -16.01 -5.44
C VAL A 59 -15.77 -17.33 -4.68
N THR A 60 -14.61 -17.74 -4.17
CA THR A 60 -14.45 -19.04 -3.50
C THR A 60 -14.89 -19.03 -2.03
N TYR A 61 -14.59 -17.96 -1.29
CA TYR A 61 -14.87 -17.86 0.15
C TYR A 61 -16.01 -16.89 0.50
N GLY A 62 -16.54 -16.18 -0.50
CA GLY A 62 -17.64 -15.23 -0.33
C GLY A 62 -17.20 -13.87 0.23
N VAL A 63 -18.07 -12.88 0.05
CA VAL A 63 -17.80 -11.47 0.40
C VAL A 63 -17.48 -11.25 1.88
N LYS A 64 -18.16 -11.98 2.79
CA LYS A 64 -17.98 -11.82 4.24
C LYS A 64 -16.54 -12.18 4.67
N ILE A 65 -16.03 -13.32 4.20
CA ILE A 65 -14.68 -13.78 4.52
C ILE A 65 -13.64 -12.85 3.88
N THR A 66 -13.87 -12.41 2.63
CA THR A 66 -12.96 -11.46 1.98
C THR A 66 -12.85 -10.13 2.74
N LYS A 67 -13.96 -9.61 3.27
CA LYS A 67 -13.94 -8.41 4.12
C LYS A 67 -13.19 -8.62 5.43
N LEU A 68 -13.28 -9.82 6.03
CA LEU A 68 -12.52 -10.18 7.22
C LEU A 68 -11.01 -10.23 6.92
N ILE A 69 -10.61 -10.86 5.80
CA ILE A 69 -9.22 -10.90 5.33
C ILE A 69 -8.69 -9.48 5.11
N LEU A 70 -9.45 -8.62 4.42
CA LEU A 70 -9.07 -7.22 4.22
C LEU A 70 -8.93 -6.48 5.56
N THR A 71 -9.84 -6.70 6.52
CA THR A 71 -9.74 -6.08 7.84
C THR A 71 -8.46 -6.51 8.58
N ALA A 72 -8.10 -7.79 8.50
CA ALA A 72 -6.85 -8.29 9.08
C ALA A 72 -5.62 -7.66 8.40
N LEU A 73 -5.61 -7.55 7.07
CA LEU A 73 -4.54 -6.87 6.33
C LEU A 73 -4.41 -5.39 6.72
N ILE A 74 -5.53 -4.69 6.96
CA ILE A 74 -5.49 -3.30 7.43
C ILE A 74 -4.80 -3.20 8.79
N VAL A 75 -5.10 -4.10 9.72
CA VAL A 75 -4.46 -4.11 11.05
C VAL A 75 -2.95 -4.31 10.92
N PHE A 76 -2.50 -5.29 10.14
CA PHE A 76 -1.07 -5.48 9.87
C PHE A 76 -0.43 -4.26 9.20
N THR A 77 -1.14 -3.63 8.28
CA THR A 77 -0.66 -2.42 7.60
C THR A 77 -0.50 -1.24 8.56
N LEU A 78 -1.46 -1.05 9.48
CA LEU A 78 -1.40 -0.01 10.51
C LEU A 78 -0.24 -0.26 11.49
N ILE A 79 -0.04 -1.50 11.93
CA ILE A 79 1.11 -1.87 12.78
C ILE A 79 2.42 -1.51 12.07
N THR A 80 2.54 -1.89 10.79
CA THR A 80 3.73 -1.61 9.98
C THR A 80 3.95 -0.10 9.81
N ALA A 81 2.87 0.68 9.60
CA ALA A 81 2.93 2.14 9.50
C ALA A 81 3.40 2.80 10.79
N VAL A 82 2.91 2.35 11.95
CA VAL A 82 3.33 2.86 13.27
C VAL A 82 4.81 2.55 13.50
N VAL A 83 5.22 1.30 13.25
CA VAL A 83 6.63 0.91 13.38
C VAL A 83 7.53 1.78 12.49
N LEU A 84 7.11 2.06 11.25
CA LEU A 84 7.82 2.94 10.34
C LEU A 84 7.94 4.38 10.85
N ALA A 85 6.84 4.93 11.36
CA ALA A 85 6.80 6.33 11.80
C ALA A 85 7.55 6.59 13.12
N THR A 86 7.67 5.60 14.01
CA THR A 86 8.24 5.80 15.36
C THR A 86 9.66 5.27 15.52
N ASN A 87 10.04 4.18 14.84
CA ASN A 87 11.33 3.52 15.06
C ASN A 87 12.42 3.94 14.08
N PHE A 88 12.09 4.70 13.03
CA PHE A 88 13.05 5.12 12.03
C PHE A 88 13.03 6.63 11.80
N GLU A 89 14.21 7.21 11.56
CA GLU A 89 14.37 8.64 11.28
C GLU A 89 14.03 8.94 9.81
N LEU A 90 12.74 8.98 9.47
CA LEU A 90 12.26 9.21 8.10
C LEU A 90 12.00 10.69 7.76
N GLY A 91 12.46 11.61 8.62
CA GLY A 91 12.28 13.04 8.43
C GLY A 91 10.80 13.44 8.29
N LYS A 92 10.45 14.10 7.17
CA LYS A 92 9.06 14.55 6.92
C LYS A 92 8.16 13.44 6.36
N MET A 93 8.69 12.27 6.02
CA MET A 93 7.88 11.16 5.51
C MET A 93 6.91 10.59 6.56
N ASN A 94 7.12 10.85 7.86
CA ASN A 94 6.20 10.44 8.92
C ASN A 94 4.76 10.97 8.71
N TYR A 95 4.61 12.15 8.12
CA TYR A 95 3.29 12.70 7.76
C TYR A 95 2.52 11.81 6.78
N TYR A 96 3.22 11.15 5.84
CA TYR A 96 2.59 10.21 4.91
C TYR A 96 2.04 8.97 5.65
N PHE A 97 2.75 8.46 6.65
CA PHE A 97 2.27 7.31 7.42
C PHE A 97 1.06 7.66 8.29
N TYR A 98 1.03 8.84 8.91
CA TYR A 98 -0.15 9.32 9.64
C TYR A 98 -1.36 9.54 8.72
N PHE A 99 -1.12 10.16 7.56
CA PHE A 99 -2.15 10.32 6.53
C PHE A 99 -2.71 8.97 6.07
N THR A 100 -1.83 8.01 5.79
CA THR A 100 -2.26 6.67 5.35
C THR A 100 -3.04 5.94 6.44
N ALA A 101 -2.63 6.06 7.71
CA ALA A 101 -3.37 5.48 8.82
C ALA A 101 -4.80 6.04 8.91
N MET A 102 -4.97 7.36 8.78
CA MET A 102 -6.29 8.01 8.73
C MET A 102 -7.13 7.49 7.55
N VAL A 103 -6.55 7.39 6.35
CA VAL A 103 -7.23 6.88 5.16
C VAL A 103 -7.64 5.40 5.33
N LEU A 104 -6.81 4.58 5.96
CA LEU A 104 -7.12 3.17 6.23
C LEU A 104 -8.22 2.98 7.28
N LEU A 105 -8.35 3.90 8.25
CA LEU A 105 -9.49 3.92 9.17
C LEU A 105 -10.79 4.21 8.41
N PHE A 106 -10.79 5.23 7.53
CA PHE A 106 -11.91 5.50 6.64
C PHE A 106 -12.25 4.29 5.75
N TYR A 107 -11.22 3.67 5.15
CA TYR A 107 -11.38 2.48 4.32
C TYR A 107 -12.08 1.35 5.10
N THR A 108 -11.68 1.09 6.36
CA THR A 108 -12.30 0.06 7.21
C THR A 108 -13.80 0.32 7.41
N VAL A 109 -14.18 1.55 7.77
CA VAL A 109 -15.58 1.91 7.98
C VAL A 109 -16.37 1.70 6.71
N LYS A 110 -15.88 2.22 5.58
CA LYS A 110 -16.56 2.11 4.28
C LYS A 110 -16.64 0.66 3.78
N LEU A 111 -15.62 -0.16 4.01
CA LEU A 111 -15.60 -1.59 3.66
C LEU A 111 -16.72 -2.38 4.36
N ARG A 112 -16.99 -2.09 5.64
CA ARG A 112 -18.05 -2.79 6.39
C ARG A 112 -19.42 -2.58 5.75
N ILE A 113 -19.74 -1.35 5.36
CA ILE A 113 -21.03 -0.95 4.78
C ILE A 113 -21.13 -1.22 3.27
N ALA A 114 -20.00 -1.38 2.57
CA ALA A 114 -19.96 -1.57 1.11
C ALA A 114 -20.80 -2.78 0.68
N SER A 115 -21.70 -2.58 -0.27
CA SER A 115 -22.53 -3.66 -0.82
C SER A 115 -22.65 -3.60 -2.35
N LYS A 116 -22.43 -2.42 -2.93
CA LYS A 116 -22.55 -2.17 -4.36
C LYS A 116 -21.17 -2.17 -5.01
N LYS A 117 -21.11 -2.50 -6.31
CA LYS A 117 -19.87 -2.40 -7.10
C LYS A 117 -19.20 -1.02 -6.97
N ALA A 118 -19.99 0.05 -7.02
CA ALA A 118 -19.50 1.42 -6.89
C ALA A 118 -18.74 1.68 -5.57
N ASP A 119 -19.14 1.04 -4.46
CA ASP A 119 -18.41 1.16 -3.20
C ASP A 119 -17.02 0.53 -3.28
N TYR A 120 -16.92 -0.64 -3.94
CA TYR A 120 -15.64 -1.33 -4.15
C TYR A 120 -14.74 -0.60 -5.14
N VAL A 121 -15.29 0.03 -6.19
CA VAL A 121 -14.53 0.92 -7.09
C VAL A 121 -13.91 2.08 -6.30
N LEU A 122 -14.69 2.71 -5.42
CA LEU A 122 -14.19 3.79 -4.57
C LEU A 122 -13.06 3.30 -3.66
N LEU A 123 -13.26 2.18 -2.95
CA LEU A 123 -12.24 1.60 -2.08
C LEU A 123 -10.96 1.23 -2.83
N HIS A 124 -11.10 0.65 -4.04
CA HIS A 124 -9.99 0.31 -4.91
C HIS A 124 -9.20 1.57 -5.33
N ASN A 125 -9.90 2.65 -5.67
CA ASN A 125 -9.27 3.92 -6.02
C ASN A 125 -8.59 4.61 -4.82
N VAL A 126 -9.16 4.52 -3.61
CA VAL A 126 -8.51 5.00 -2.39
C VAL A 126 -7.16 4.32 -2.18
N LEU A 127 -7.08 3.00 -2.36
CA LEU A 127 -5.80 2.28 -2.24
C LEU A 127 -4.80 2.65 -3.33
N LYS A 128 -5.25 2.86 -4.58
CA LYS A 128 -4.38 3.40 -5.65
C LYS A 128 -3.83 4.78 -5.28
N PHE A 129 -4.68 5.65 -4.75
CA PHE A 129 -4.28 6.99 -4.33
C PHE A 129 -3.21 6.94 -3.23
N VAL A 130 -3.38 6.09 -2.22
CA VAL A 130 -2.36 5.88 -1.17
C VAL A 130 -1.01 5.45 -1.77
N ILE A 131 -1.01 4.51 -2.73
CA ILE A 131 0.22 4.05 -3.40
C ILE A 131 0.91 5.21 -4.14
N VAL A 132 0.15 6.01 -4.89
CA VAL A 132 0.70 7.14 -5.67
C VAL A 132 1.27 8.21 -4.76
N VAL A 133 0.52 8.62 -3.72
CA VAL A 133 1.00 9.59 -2.72
C VAL A 133 2.24 9.06 -2.00
N GLY A 134 2.29 7.75 -1.73
CA GLY A 134 3.45 7.09 -1.14
C GLY A 134 4.70 7.14 -2.02
N ALA A 135 4.55 6.97 -3.34
CA ALA A 135 5.67 7.11 -4.26
C ALA A 135 6.24 8.55 -4.25
N PHE A 136 5.37 9.56 -4.20
CA PHE A 136 5.79 10.95 -4.09
C PHE A 136 6.39 11.29 -2.72
N SER A 137 5.95 10.64 -1.64
CA SER A 137 6.41 10.93 -0.28
C SER A 137 7.86 10.50 -0.02
N ILE A 138 8.45 9.65 -0.86
CA ILE A 138 9.88 9.26 -0.79
C ILE A 138 10.79 10.50 -0.85
N VAL A 139 10.39 11.54 -1.59
CA VAL A 139 11.13 12.82 -1.69
C VAL A 139 11.25 13.51 -0.32
N LEU A 140 10.33 13.25 0.61
CA LEU A 140 10.29 13.87 1.94
C LEU A 140 11.26 13.23 2.95
N ILE A 141 11.97 12.15 2.59
CA ILE A 141 12.94 11.48 3.48
C ILE A 141 14.11 12.42 3.81
N LYS A 142 14.69 13.07 2.79
CA LYS A 142 15.79 14.06 2.96
C LYS A 142 15.60 15.25 2.01
N PRO A 143 14.64 16.15 2.29
CA PRO A 143 14.29 17.25 1.39
C PRO A 143 15.47 18.20 1.13
N ASN A 144 16.29 18.45 2.15
CA ASN A 144 17.41 19.39 2.06
C ASN A 144 18.53 18.88 1.12
N LEU A 145 18.78 17.57 1.06
CA LEU A 145 19.78 17.00 0.14
C LEU A 145 19.33 17.09 -1.32
N ILE A 146 18.03 16.93 -1.57
CA ILE A 146 17.46 17.01 -2.91
C ILE A 146 17.48 18.46 -3.39
N LEU A 147 17.07 19.40 -2.54
CA LEU A 147 17.10 20.84 -2.84
C LEU A 147 18.52 21.34 -3.14
N ASN A 148 19.51 20.94 -2.34
CA ASN A 148 20.91 21.30 -2.60
C ASN A 148 21.43 20.72 -3.92
N LYS A 149 21.11 19.45 -4.23
CA LYS A 149 21.49 18.86 -5.52
C LYS A 149 20.82 19.56 -6.71
N LEU A 150 19.56 19.95 -6.57
CA LEU A 150 18.82 20.68 -7.61
C LEU A 150 19.39 22.08 -7.84
N GLN A 151 19.75 22.78 -6.75
CA GLN A 151 20.42 24.09 -6.84
C GLN A 151 21.77 23.98 -7.54
N VAL A 152 22.60 23.00 -7.19
CA VAL A 152 23.90 22.78 -7.85
C VAL A 152 23.74 22.52 -9.35
N LEU A 153 22.70 21.77 -9.73
CA LEU A 153 22.41 21.44 -11.12
C LEU A 153 21.89 22.67 -11.90
N LEU A 154 21.06 23.51 -11.27
CA LEU A 154 20.59 24.78 -11.83
C LEU A 154 21.70 25.83 -11.96
N THR A 155 22.70 25.83 -11.08
CA THR A 155 23.88 26.71 -11.20
C THR A 155 24.89 26.24 -12.25
N LEU A 156 24.72 25.04 -12.80
CA LEU A 156 25.58 24.43 -13.82
C LEU A 156 25.08 24.68 -15.27
N PHE A 157 23.86 25.21 -15.42
CA PHE A 157 23.26 25.65 -16.69
C PHE A 157 23.14 27.18 -16.72
#